data_AF-A0A225VCX1-F1
#
_entry.id   AF-A0A225VCX1-F1
#
_cell.length_a   1.000
_cell.length_b   1.000
_cell.length_c   1.000
_cell.angle_alpha   90.00
_cell.angle_beta   90.00
_cell.angle_gamma   90.00
#
_symmetry.space_group_name_H-M   'P 1'
#
loop_
_entity.id
_entity.type
_entity.pdbx_description
1 polymer ?
#
loop_
_entity_poly.entity_id
_entity_poly.type
_entity_poly.pdbx_seq_one_letter_code
_entity_poly.pdbx_strand_id
1 'polypeptide(L)'
;MVLVTDASDKGWSIVVTQVEKWDSSKDVGGQSHRLLTCLSETFNGAKVNWSIIEKEAFSLVTSCERLSYLLMRPHAFRMFCDHRNLIHVFAAAESVKKYIRGKLLRWALKLSEFRYTINHIAGAANVWAAMLSRWACQPRKIAVRRITTRRSQQQRRTLCPPDEEHFV
;
A
#
# COMPACT_ATOMS: atom_id res chain seq x y z
N MET A 1 -17.65 -13.42 1.16
CA MET A 1 -16.59 -12.56 0.57
C MET A 1 -15.36 -12.67 1.44
N VAL A 2 -14.21 -12.66 0.80
CA VAL A 2 -12.90 -12.76 1.44
C VAL A 2 -12.08 -11.55 0.98
N LEU A 3 -11.61 -10.79 1.95
CA LEU A 3 -10.72 -9.67 1.78
C LEU A 3 -9.36 -10.09 2.34
N VAL A 4 -8.32 -10.02 1.52
CA VAL A 4 -6.95 -10.29 1.91
C VAL A 4 -6.14 -9.02 1.69
N THR A 5 -5.40 -8.59 2.70
CA THR A 5 -4.57 -7.39 2.64
C THR A 5 -3.14 -7.72 3.01
N ASP A 6 -2.22 -6.93 2.47
CA ASP A 6 -0.80 -6.96 2.83
C ASP A 6 -0.24 -5.55 2.75
N ALA A 7 0.73 -5.24 3.60
CA ALA A 7 1.52 -4.03 3.46
C ALA A 7 3.00 -4.35 3.62
N SER A 8 3.79 -3.84 2.69
CA SER A 8 5.24 -3.85 2.75
C SER A 8 5.75 -2.48 3.19
N ASP A 9 7.07 -2.33 3.29
CA ASP A 9 7.67 -1.02 3.57
C ASP A 9 7.32 0.04 2.52
N LYS A 10 7.10 -0.39 1.27
CA LYS A 10 7.00 0.47 0.10
C LYS A 10 5.58 0.68 -0.40
N GLY A 11 4.70 -0.28 -0.20
CA GLY A 11 3.35 -0.24 -0.72
C GLY A 11 2.42 -1.20 -0.01
N TRP A 12 1.14 -1.09 -0.32
CA TRP A 12 0.09 -1.94 0.24
C TRP A 12 -0.76 -2.52 -0.90
N SER A 13 -1.44 -3.61 -0.59
CA SER A 13 -2.32 -4.28 -1.53
C SER A 13 -3.60 -4.76 -0.85
N ILE A 14 -4.62 -4.91 -1.68
CA ILE A 14 -5.94 -5.38 -1.34
C ILE A 14 -6.34 -6.37 -2.41
N VAL A 15 -6.77 -7.55 -2.01
CA VAL A 15 -7.32 -8.57 -2.89
C VAL A 15 -8.68 -8.96 -2.34
N VAL A 16 -9.73 -8.76 -3.14
CA VAL A 16 -11.09 -9.18 -2.78
C VAL A 16 -11.52 -10.30 -3.69
N THR A 17 -11.96 -11.39 -3.06
CA THR A 17 -12.46 -12.58 -3.73
C THR A 17 -13.81 -12.99 -3.19
N GLN A 18 -14.57 -13.70 -4.02
CA GLN A 18 -15.79 -14.36 -3.64
C GLN A 18 -15.54 -15.85 -3.51
N VAL A 19 -16.04 -16.44 -2.42
CA VAL A 19 -16.09 -17.88 -2.18
C VAL A 19 -17.56 -18.21 -1.99
N GLU A 20 -18.14 -19.02 -2.87
CA GLU A 20 -19.58 -19.34 -2.84
C GLU A 20 -19.91 -20.29 -1.68
N LYS A 21 -19.13 -21.36 -1.53
CA LYS A 21 -19.24 -22.34 -0.43
C LYS A 21 -17.95 -22.33 0.36
N TRP A 22 -18.00 -21.75 1.55
CA TRP A 22 -16.85 -21.75 2.46
C TRP A 22 -16.64 -23.15 3.03
N ASP A 23 -15.44 -23.70 2.84
CA ASP A 23 -15.05 -24.99 3.37
C ASP A 23 -14.15 -24.81 4.59
N SER A 24 -14.67 -25.09 5.79
CA SER A 24 -13.89 -24.92 7.04
C SER A 24 -12.72 -25.89 7.18
N SER A 25 -12.66 -26.95 6.36
CA SER A 25 -11.54 -27.92 6.38
C SER A 25 -10.32 -27.44 5.60
N LYS A 26 -10.48 -26.42 4.74
CA LYS A 26 -9.42 -25.90 3.87
C LYS A 26 -8.90 -24.57 4.37
N ASP A 27 -7.61 -24.36 4.19
CA ASP A 27 -6.99 -23.05 4.36
C ASP A 27 -7.56 -22.03 3.38
N VAL A 28 -7.31 -20.75 3.66
CA VAL A 28 -7.76 -19.65 2.80
C VAL A 28 -7.32 -19.88 1.37
N GLY A 29 -6.03 -20.15 1.10
CA GLY A 29 -5.54 -20.37 -0.26
C GLY A 29 -6.15 -21.58 -0.98
N GLY A 30 -6.74 -22.54 -0.25
CA GLY A 30 -7.37 -23.73 -0.80
C GLY A 30 -8.86 -23.56 -1.14
N GLN A 31 -9.46 -22.40 -0.85
CA GLN A 31 -10.86 -22.15 -1.17
C GLN A 31 -11.05 -21.92 -2.68
N SER A 32 -12.25 -22.19 -3.19
CA SER A 32 -12.61 -21.86 -4.57
C SER A 32 -12.87 -20.36 -4.71
N HIS A 33 -11.79 -19.60 -4.89
CA HIS A 33 -11.82 -18.15 -5.04
C HIS A 33 -12.20 -17.73 -6.46
N ARG A 34 -13.20 -16.87 -6.57
CA ARG A 34 -13.46 -16.04 -7.74
C ARG A 34 -12.93 -14.63 -7.46
N LEU A 35 -11.94 -14.18 -8.22
CA LEU A 35 -11.42 -12.82 -8.07
C LEU A 35 -12.48 -11.78 -8.41
N LEU A 36 -12.65 -10.78 -7.54
CA LEU A 36 -13.52 -9.64 -7.79
C LEU A 36 -12.71 -8.40 -8.14
N THR A 37 -11.72 -8.06 -7.31
CA THR A 37 -10.88 -6.88 -7.55
C THR A 37 -9.54 -6.98 -6.81
N CYS A 38 -8.53 -6.33 -7.38
CA CYS A 38 -7.22 -6.12 -6.77
C CYS A 38 -6.90 -4.63 -6.80
N LEU A 39 -6.44 -4.08 -5.67
CA LEU A 39 -5.90 -2.73 -5.59
C LEU A 39 -4.50 -2.78 -4.99
N SER A 40 -3.62 -1.91 -5.46
CA SER A 40 -2.29 -1.76 -4.88
C SER A 40 -1.78 -0.34 -5.09
N GLU A 41 -1.13 0.23 -4.09
CA GLU A 41 -0.50 1.55 -4.21
C GLU A 41 0.80 1.61 -3.42
N THR A 42 1.64 2.56 -3.80
CA THR A 42 2.87 2.88 -3.06
C THR A 42 2.58 3.88 -1.95
N PHE A 43 3.31 3.76 -0.84
CA PHE A 43 3.27 4.76 0.22
C PHE A 43 4.00 6.03 -0.26
N ASN A 44 3.36 7.18 -0.07
CA ASN A 44 3.89 8.49 -0.45
C ASN A 44 3.84 9.46 0.74
N GLY A 45 4.76 10.43 0.75
CA GLY A 45 4.84 11.47 1.79
C GLY A 45 5.02 10.92 3.19
N ALA A 46 4.27 11.45 4.16
CA ALA A 46 4.36 11.03 5.57
C ALA A 46 4.04 9.54 5.82
N LYS A 47 3.30 8.89 4.90
CA LYS A 47 2.93 7.47 5.04
C LYS A 47 4.11 6.51 4.93
N VAL A 48 5.19 6.94 4.27
CA VAL A 48 6.43 6.16 4.13
C VAL A 48 7.06 5.89 5.50
N ASN A 49 6.95 6.86 6.41
CA ASN A 49 7.56 6.81 7.75
C ASN A 49 6.64 6.22 8.81
N TRP A 50 5.46 5.71 8.43
CA TRP A 50 4.58 5.03 9.37
C TRP A 50 5.19 3.70 9.82
N SER A 51 4.87 3.32 11.05
CA SER A 51 5.21 2.01 11.56
C SER A 51 4.53 0.90 10.73
N ILE A 52 5.11 -0.30 10.72
CA ILE A 52 4.58 -1.44 9.95
C ILE A 52 3.11 -1.72 10.33
N ILE A 53 2.81 -1.72 11.64
CA ILE A 53 1.44 -1.91 12.14
C ILE A 53 0.45 -0.86 11.59
N GLU A 54 0.89 0.39 11.45
CA GLU A 54 0.05 1.45 10.89
C GLU A 54 -0.13 1.29 9.38
N LYS A 55 0.90 0.80 8.66
CA LYS A 55 0.83 0.54 7.21
C LYS A 55 -0.13 -0.62 6.91
N GLU A 56 -0.05 -1.70 7.67
CA GLU A 56 -0.94 -2.84 7.54
C GLU A 56 -2.37 -2.47 7.96
N ALA A 57 -2.56 -1.78 9.08
CA ALA A 57 -3.88 -1.26 9.47
C ALA A 57 -4.46 -0.30 8.43
N PHE A 58 -3.64 0.52 7.80
CA PHE A 58 -4.07 1.41 6.72
C PHE A 58 -4.62 0.64 5.53
N SER A 59 -4.02 -0.49 5.15
CA SER A 59 -4.50 -1.32 4.04
C SER A 59 -5.91 -1.88 4.33
N LEU A 60 -6.17 -2.33 5.57
CA LEU A 60 -7.49 -2.78 6.02
C LEU A 60 -8.53 -1.66 5.94
N VAL A 61 -8.21 -0.48 6.47
CA VAL A 61 -9.15 0.65 6.49
C VAL A 61 -9.45 1.15 5.07
N THR A 62 -8.40 1.31 4.27
CA THR A 62 -8.52 1.77 2.87
C THR A 62 -9.35 0.79 2.05
N SER A 63 -9.28 -0.50 2.35
CA SER A 63 -10.13 -1.51 1.67
C SER A 63 -11.61 -1.31 1.95
N CYS A 64 -11.99 -1.05 3.20
CA CYS A 64 -13.37 -0.78 3.55
C CYS A 64 -13.86 0.55 2.98
N GLU A 65 -13.02 1.58 2.96
CA GLU A 65 -13.37 2.89 2.38
C GLU A 65 -13.58 2.80 0.86
N ARG A 66 -12.61 2.24 0.12
CA ARG A 66 -12.63 2.23 -1.35
C ARG A 66 -13.57 1.18 -1.93
N LEU A 67 -13.74 0.06 -1.23
CA LEU A 67 -14.58 -1.06 -1.67
C LEU A 67 -15.86 -1.15 -0.84
N SER A 68 -16.29 -0.03 -0.25
CA SER A 68 -17.52 0.07 0.53
C SER A 68 -18.74 -0.46 -0.25
N TYR A 69 -18.81 -0.19 -1.56
CA TYR A 69 -19.86 -0.70 -2.45
C TYR A 69 -19.89 -2.23 -2.56
N LEU A 70 -18.79 -2.93 -2.29
CA LEU A 70 -18.74 -4.41 -2.23
C LEU A 70 -18.90 -4.93 -0.80
N LEU A 71 -18.33 -4.23 0.18
CA LEU A 71 -18.17 -4.71 1.55
C LEU A 71 -19.33 -4.32 2.48
N MET A 72 -20.06 -3.24 2.18
CA MET A 72 -21.31 -2.90 2.87
C MET A 72 -22.43 -3.82 2.39
N ARG A 73 -22.57 -4.96 3.07
CA ARG A 73 -23.55 -5.99 2.73
C ARG A 73 -24.14 -6.63 3.98
N PRO A 74 -25.32 -7.26 3.91
CA PRO A 74 -25.97 -7.84 5.08
C PRO A 74 -25.15 -8.95 5.77
N HIS A 75 -24.41 -9.71 4.97
CA HIS A 75 -23.63 -10.86 5.41
C HIS A 75 -22.19 -10.49 5.71
N ALA A 76 -21.68 -10.91 6.86
CA ALA A 76 -20.30 -10.63 7.24
C ALA A 76 -19.28 -11.16 6.20
N PHE A 77 -18.18 -10.43 6.02
CA PHE A 77 -17.04 -10.88 5.22
C PHE A 77 -15.85 -11.27 6.11
N ARG A 78 -14.91 -12.02 5.53
CA ARG A 78 -13.70 -12.47 6.22
C ARG A 78 -12.52 -11.60 5.78
N MET A 79 -11.85 -10.97 6.74
CA MET A 79 -10.65 -10.17 6.54
C MET A 79 -9.44 -10.98 6.96
N PHE A 80 -8.44 -11.07 6.10
CA PHE A 80 -7.18 -11.75 6.38
C PHE A 80 -6.02 -10.76 6.31
N CYS A 81 -5.22 -10.77 7.36
CA CYS A 81 -3.95 -10.05 7.45
C CYS A 81 -2.90 -10.96 8.09
N ASP A 82 -1.63 -10.67 7.86
CA ASP A 82 -0.50 -11.40 8.41
C ASP A 82 -0.03 -10.87 9.77
N HIS A 83 -0.66 -9.80 10.29
CA HIS A 83 -0.33 -9.24 11.59
C HIS A 83 -1.32 -9.57 12.70
N ARG A 84 -0.90 -10.46 13.61
CA ARG A 84 -1.72 -10.91 14.76
C ARG A 84 -2.18 -9.77 15.67
N ASN A 85 -1.37 -8.71 15.83
CA ASN A 85 -1.74 -7.59 16.70
C ASN A 85 -2.99 -6.85 16.19
N LEU A 86 -3.18 -6.78 14.86
CA LEU A 86 -4.34 -6.12 14.27
C LEU A 86 -5.66 -6.84 14.57
N ILE A 87 -5.61 -8.16 14.78
CA ILE A 87 -6.79 -8.93 15.20
C ILE A 87 -7.28 -8.44 16.56
N HIS A 88 -6.36 -8.25 17.51
CA HIS A 88 -6.73 -7.77 18.83
C HIS A 88 -7.14 -6.30 18.86
N VAL A 89 -6.69 -5.51 17.87
CA VAL A 89 -7.05 -4.09 17.74
C VAL A 89 -8.44 -3.91 17.11
N PHE A 90 -8.79 -4.76 16.14
CA PHE A 90 -10.00 -4.64 15.33
C PHE A 90 -11.03 -5.77 15.53
N ALA A 91 -10.85 -6.65 16.51
CA ALA A 91 -11.86 -7.66 16.83
C ALA A 91 -13.15 -6.99 17.31
N ALA A 92 -14.24 -7.19 16.57
CA ALA A 92 -15.56 -6.60 16.86
C ALA A 92 -16.17 -7.00 18.21
N ALA A 93 -15.67 -8.06 18.85
CA ALA A 93 -16.20 -8.60 20.11
C ALA A 93 -15.67 -7.89 21.36
N GLU A 94 -14.58 -7.13 21.27
CA GLU A 94 -14.02 -6.40 22.40
C GLU A 94 -14.30 -4.91 22.19
N SER A 95 -14.99 -4.28 23.15
CA SER A 95 -15.12 -2.81 23.20
C SER A 95 -13.75 -2.18 22.98
N VAL A 96 -13.67 -1.11 22.18
CA VAL A 96 -12.37 -0.52 21.79
C VAL A 96 -11.49 -0.32 23.02
N LYS A 97 -10.38 -1.07 23.06
CA LYS A 97 -9.56 -1.16 24.28
C LYS A 97 -8.96 0.20 24.60
N LYS A 98 -8.98 0.58 25.90
CA LYS A 98 -8.54 1.89 26.41
C LYS A 98 -7.09 2.27 26.04
N TYR A 99 -6.25 1.30 25.70
CA TYR A 99 -4.87 1.54 25.25
C TYR A 99 -4.75 1.88 23.76
N ILE A 100 -5.76 1.60 22.94
CA ILE A 100 -5.77 1.95 21.53
C ILE A 100 -6.04 3.45 21.44
N ARG A 101 -5.03 4.23 21.02
CA ARG A 101 -5.10 5.69 20.95
C ARG A 101 -4.81 6.21 19.56
N GLY A 102 -5.21 7.44 19.29
CA GLY A 102 -4.84 8.17 18.09
C GLY A 102 -5.39 7.55 16.80
N LYS A 103 -4.49 7.21 15.87
CA LYS A 103 -4.84 6.81 14.50
C LYS A 103 -5.62 5.49 14.45
N LEU A 104 -5.17 4.48 15.21
CA LEU A 104 -5.80 3.15 15.24
C LEU A 104 -7.21 3.20 15.83
N LEU A 105 -7.46 4.04 16.83
CA LEU A 105 -8.79 4.24 17.41
C LEU A 105 -9.77 4.79 16.36
N ARG A 106 -9.38 5.84 15.64
CA ARG A 106 -10.22 6.41 14.57
C ARG A 106 -10.52 5.40 13.47
N TRP A 107 -9.54 4.56 13.15
CA TRP A 107 -9.69 3.49 12.17
C TRP A 107 -10.57 2.34 12.66
N ALA A 108 -10.50 1.98 13.94
CA ALA A 108 -11.40 0.99 14.54
C ALA A 108 -12.87 1.46 14.47
N LEU A 109 -13.11 2.75 14.74
CA LEU A 109 -14.46 3.34 14.60
C LEU A 109 -14.95 3.27 13.15
N LYS A 110 -14.12 3.59 12.16
CA LYS A 110 -14.51 3.44 10.74
C LYS A 110 -14.82 2.00 10.38
N LEU A 111 -14.01 1.05 10.85
CA LEU A 111 -14.25 -0.36 10.59
C LEU A 111 -15.54 -0.87 11.27
N SER A 112 -15.95 -0.26 12.39
CA SER A 112 -17.17 -0.67 13.13
C SER A 112 -18.48 -0.55 12.33
N GLU A 113 -18.48 0.23 11.25
CA GLU A 113 -19.62 0.34 10.31
C GLU A 113 -19.82 -0.95 9.49
N PHE A 114 -18.81 -1.81 9.42
CA PHE A 114 -18.79 -3.01 8.59
C PHE A 114 -19.03 -4.27 9.42
N ARG A 115 -19.75 -5.23 8.82
CA ARG A 115 -19.88 -6.58 9.38
C ARG A 115 -18.73 -7.44 8.88
N TYR A 116 -17.73 -7.69 9.72
CA TYR A 116 -16.58 -8.51 9.34
C TYR A 116 -16.09 -9.41 10.47
N THR A 117 -15.29 -10.39 10.07
CA THR A 117 -14.49 -11.23 10.95
C THR A 117 -13.04 -11.08 10.52
N ILE A 118 -12.14 -10.77 11.45
CA ILE A 118 -10.72 -10.62 11.16
C ILE A 118 -9.96 -11.85 11.63
N ASN A 119 -9.14 -12.41 10.74
CA ASN A 119 -8.39 -13.64 10.95
C ASN A 119 -6.93 -13.44 10.52
N HIS A 120 -6.03 -14.16 11.19
CA HIS A 120 -4.62 -14.16 10.83
C HIS A 120 -4.39 -15.21 9.74
N ILE A 121 -3.63 -14.83 8.71
CA ILE A 121 -3.04 -15.77 7.76
C ILE A 121 -1.53 -15.71 7.90
N ALA A 122 -0.83 -16.84 7.80
CA ALA A 122 0.63 -16.82 7.80
C ALA A 122 1.13 -16.03 6.58
N GLY A 123 2.13 -15.16 6.75
CA GLY A 123 2.68 -14.38 5.63
C GLY A 123 3.15 -15.23 4.44
N ALA A 124 3.67 -16.45 4.70
CA ALA A 124 4.04 -17.40 3.66
C ALA A 124 2.85 -17.90 2.82
N ALA A 125 1.64 -17.92 3.39
CA ALA A 125 0.41 -18.26 2.69
C ALA A 125 -0.28 -17.02 2.06
N ASN A 126 0.13 -15.80 2.44
CA ASN A 126 -0.42 -14.55 1.92
C ASN A 126 0.20 -14.14 0.57
N VAL A 127 0.39 -15.09 -0.35
CA VAL A 127 1.21 -14.91 -1.56
C VAL A 127 0.64 -13.82 -2.48
N TRP A 128 -0.68 -13.78 -2.70
CA TRP A 128 -1.29 -12.85 -3.64
C TRP A 128 -1.14 -11.39 -3.21
N ALA A 129 -1.48 -11.09 -1.95
CA ALA A 129 -1.38 -9.73 -1.45
C ALA A 129 0.10 -9.32 -1.28
N ALA A 130 0.97 -10.21 -0.78
CA ALA A 130 2.41 -9.96 -0.66
C ALA A 130 3.08 -9.69 -2.01
N MET A 131 2.66 -10.38 -3.07
CA MET A 131 3.15 -10.13 -4.42
C MET A 131 2.78 -8.71 -4.87
N LEU A 132 1.52 -8.32 -4.74
CA LEU A 132 1.02 -7.01 -5.18
C LEU A 132 1.60 -5.84 -4.37
N SER A 133 1.80 -6.00 -3.06
CA SER A 133 2.33 -4.94 -2.19
C SER A 133 3.81 -4.66 -2.45
N ARG A 134 4.55 -5.63 -2.99
CA ARG A 134 6.00 -5.57 -3.24
C ARG A 134 6.33 -5.28 -4.71
N TRP A 135 5.51 -5.71 -5.66
CA TRP A 135 5.77 -5.53 -7.10
C TRP A 135 5.52 -4.11 -7.61
N ALA A 136 4.68 -3.30 -6.95
CA ALA A 136 4.42 -1.92 -7.37
C ALA A 136 5.67 -1.00 -7.32
N CYS A 137 6.82 -1.49 -6.82
CA CYS A 137 8.06 -0.73 -6.66
C CYS A 137 9.26 -1.37 -7.33
N GLN A 138 9.19 -1.63 -8.64
CA GLN A 138 10.40 -1.60 -9.46
C GLN A 138 10.60 -0.19 -10.02
N PRO A 139 11.26 0.74 -9.30
CA PRO A 139 11.73 1.95 -9.95
C PRO A 139 12.80 1.52 -10.96
N ARG A 140 12.49 1.59 -12.26
CA ARG A 140 13.57 1.75 -13.24
C ARG A 140 14.28 3.04 -12.84
N LYS A 141 15.48 2.93 -12.28
CA LYS A 141 16.40 4.07 -12.18
C LYS A 141 16.72 4.45 -13.63
N ILE A 142 15.94 5.35 -14.22
CA ILE A 142 16.24 5.91 -15.53
C ILE A 142 17.42 6.85 -15.30
N ALA A 143 18.63 6.34 -15.53
CA ALA A 143 19.82 7.18 -15.57
C ALA A 143 19.74 8.04 -16.83
N VAL A 144 19.21 9.24 -16.72
CA VAL A 144 19.23 10.22 -17.81
C VAL A 144 20.68 10.70 -17.95
N ARG A 145 21.38 10.23 -18.99
CA ARG A 145 22.70 10.76 -19.34
C ARG A 145 22.53 12.18 -19.89
N ARG A 146 23.13 13.16 -19.24
CA ARG A 146 23.21 14.53 -19.75
C ARG A 146 24.04 14.53 -21.04
N ILE A 147 23.40 14.82 -22.17
CA ILE A 147 24.10 15.01 -23.45
C ILE A 147 24.48 16.49 -23.55
N THR A 148 25.77 16.78 -23.45
CA THR A 148 26.27 18.14 -23.73
C THR A 148 26.44 18.28 -25.24
N THR A 149 25.58 19.07 -25.88
CA THR A 149 25.72 19.39 -27.30
C THR A 149 26.87 20.39 -27.49
N ARG A 150 27.73 20.15 -28.50
CA ARG A 150 28.95 20.93 -28.79
C ARG A 150 28.75 22.45 -29.04
N ARG A 151 27.52 22.95 -29.10
CA ARG A 151 27.23 24.37 -29.40
C ARG A 151 27.52 25.34 -28.25
N SER A 152 27.64 24.87 -27.00
CA SER A 152 27.86 25.78 -25.85
C SER A 152 29.32 26.17 -25.59
N GLN A 153 30.30 25.56 -26.26
CA GLN A 153 31.72 25.92 -26.11
C GLN A 153 32.18 27.07 -27.02
N GLN A 154 31.40 27.45 -28.04
CA GLN A 154 31.84 28.48 -29.00
C GLN A 154 31.45 29.92 -28.63
N GLN A 155 30.65 30.13 -27.57
CA GLN A 155 30.14 31.45 -27.18
C GLN A 155 30.77 32.00 -25.88
N ARG A 156 32.02 31.63 -25.60
CA ARG A 156 32.88 32.26 -24.58
C ARG A 156 34.30 32.51 -25.10
N ARG A 157 34.43 32.96 -26.36
CA ARG A 157 35.62 33.70 -26.77
C ARG A 157 35.39 35.16 -26.40
N THR A 158 36.04 35.57 -25.32
CA THR A 158 36.20 36.96 -24.90
C THR A 158 36.65 37.80 -26.09
N LEU A 159 35.94 38.90 -26.35
CA LEU A 159 36.42 39.97 -27.22
C LEU A 159 37.68 40.56 -26.56
N CYS A 160 38.84 40.37 -27.17
CA CYS A 160 40.04 41.11 -26.79
C CYS A 160 39.82 42.60 -27.13
N PRO A 161 40.14 43.55 -26.24
CA PRO A 161 40.19 44.96 -26.63
C PRO A 161 41.32 45.16 -27.65
N PRO A 162 41.18 46.08 -28.60
CA PRO A 162 42.29 46.48 -29.47
C PRO A 162 43.34 47.22 -28.63
N ASP A 163 44.58 46.74 -28.68
CA ASP A 163 45.74 47.39 -28.08
C ASP A 163 45.97 48.74 -28.77
N GLU A 164 45.86 49.84 -28.01
CA GLU A 164 46.47 51.11 -28.40
C GLU A 164 47.96 51.00 -28.14
N GLU A 165 48.78 50.94 -29.18
CA GLU A 165 50.11 51.56 -29.23
C GLU A 165 50.60 51.56 -30.68
N HIS A 166 50.73 52.73 -31.32
CA HIS A 166 51.81 53.04 -32.26
C HIS A 166 52.19 54.52 -32.05
N PHE A 167 53.24 54.71 -31.23
CA PHE A 167 54.05 55.92 -31.20
C PHE A 167 55.06 55.87 -32.37
N VAL A 168 54.97 56.82 -33.30
CA VAL A 168 56.09 57.67 -33.78
C VAL A 168 55.52 59.02 -34.15
#